data_AF-A0A173RMK1-F1
#
_entry.id   AF-A0A173RMK1-F1
#
_cell.length_a   1.000
_cell.length_b   1.000
_cell.length_c   1.000
_cell.angle_alpha   90.00
_cell.angle_beta   90.00
_cell.angle_gamma   90.00
#
_symmetry.space_group_name_H-M   'P 1'
#
loop_
_entity.id
_entity.type
_entity.pdbx_description
1 polymer ?
#
loop_
_entity_poly.entity_id
_entity_poly.type
_entity_poly.pdbx_seq_one_letter_code
_entity_poly.pdbx_strand_id
1 'polypeptide(L)'
;MDADYVENIIRNIDKQSYKCILVDGAWGIGKSYMVRKALEDMKDRTCFISLFGMDDVQKIYHEAFFQLALRTSRGGKIANGAKGVAKAAGNFCAEITKLNGALAQAISERELFAVTASNFKKNRIIVIDDLERRKAGLDLEELFGVIEELKQSNYIKVILIANSNEIHGNERNTFDKYKEKIIDRIFEVTEHSASIKWGVYGIDGEFIDVFLMHHKAKNLRTLQKAQNFYNDVKQYCLKIENEQFMNEVKMLCFAVVVEDVDKLYYKNDSIEKENTNSRYRKDGHILSNHLNVRLANYVYLQSSGALLDDIYNYFKSSKMLSEETLQKHYQKFKEAGDKANYYKTDEEIETYIQSWKAKLHEASNSVELTQLAGEYDYWFQVLEKDDDELIEYYRDVLKNMFLCENRSDKRSPLDYYNSNEFHGATEKIRNIYEEVLKQTKKEIIRTYIEKLGGSLDEEIAYEYSYWLKDWYTGTLEMHRYIDEEIDPLYQRNSFPVDNMSKTKKMVCYNVMTLLYLHDKEKLEKCYNSLKSDFSKMGIKRTEDILKEIREDN
;
A
#
# COMPACT_ATOMS: atom_id res chain seq x y z
N MET A 1 -19.04 5.39 -30.11
CA MET A 1 -20.48 5.54 -29.77
C MET A 1 -20.71 5.06 -28.35
N ASP A 2 -21.71 5.64 -27.70
CA ASP A 2 -22.22 5.20 -26.39
C ASP A 2 -22.79 3.78 -26.50
N ALA A 3 -22.40 2.90 -25.57
CA ALA A 3 -22.87 1.52 -25.50
C ALA A 3 -24.39 1.43 -25.28
N ASP A 4 -25.02 2.36 -24.56
CA ASP A 4 -26.46 2.30 -24.29
C ASP A 4 -27.29 2.53 -25.56
N TYR A 5 -26.78 3.36 -26.47
CA TYR A 5 -27.36 3.54 -27.80
C TYR A 5 -27.33 2.24 -28.61
N VAL A 6 -26.19 1.56 -28.62
CA VAL A 6 -26.01 0.28 -29.33
C VAL A 6 -26.86 -0.82 -28.69
N GLU A 7 -26.94 -0.85 -27.35
CA GLU A 7 -27.81 -1.75 -26.58
C GLU A 7 -29.27 -1.62 -27.05
N ASN A 8 -29.78 -0.38 -27.18
CA ASN A 8 -31.16 -0.13 -27.62
C ASN A 8 -31.43 -0.62 -29.05
N ILE A 9 -30.46 -0.46 -29.96
CA ILE A 9 -30.57 -1.00 -31.34
C ILE A 9 -30.67 -2.51 -31.31
N ILE A 10 -29.83 -3.18 -30.51
CA ILE A 10 -29.83 -4.65 -30.39
C ILE A 10 -31.10 -5.16 -29.70
N ARG A 11 -31.60 -4.48 -28.66
CA ARG A 11 -32.91 -4.79 -28.04
C ARG A 11 -34.06 -4.73 -29.04
N ASN A 12 -33.97 -3.85 -30.02
CA ASN A 12 -34.97 -3.69 -31.08
C ASN A 12 -34.54 -4.33 -32.41
N ILE A 13 -33.61 -5.30 -32.40
CA ILE A 13 -32.99 -5.82 -33.63
C ILE A 13 -34.01 -6.36 -34.63
N ASP A 14 -35.15 -6.90 -34.19
CA ASP A 14 -36.23 -7.39 -35.06
C ASP A 14 -36.89 -6.29 -35.89
N LYS A 15 -36.93 -5.06 -35.37
CA LYS A 15 -37.46 -3.88 -36.07
C LYS A 15 -36.44 -3.26 -37.00
N GLN A 16 -35.16 -3.62 -36.86
CA GLN A 16 -34.09 -3.12 -37.73
C GLN A 16 -34.09 -3.88 -39.06
N SER A 17 -33.73 -3.20 -40.15
CA SER A 17 -33.55 -3.82 -41.47
C SER A 17 -32.24 -4.61 -41.60
N TYR A 18 -31.29 -4.42 -40.67
CA TYR A 18 -30.00 -5.10 -40.70
C TYR A 18 -30.14 -6.61 -40.48
N LYS A 19 -29.46 -7.40 -41.32
CA LYS A 19 -29.31 -8.85 -41.14
C LYS A 19 -27.99 -9.21 -40.49
N CYS A 20 -26.92 -8.45 -40.73
CA CYS A 20 -25.62 -8.62 -40.10
C CYS A 20 -25.09 -7.28 -39.58
N ILE A 21 -24.80 -7.19 -38.29
CA ILE A 21 -24.17 -6.01 -37.68
C ILE A 21 -22.85 -6.39 -37.02
N LEU A 22 -21.93 -5.44 -36.94
CA LEU A 22 -20.68 -5.56 -36.18
C LEU A 22 -20.67 -4.59 -35.01
N VAL A 23 -20.46 -5.11 -33.81
CA VAL A 23 -20.14 -4.35 -32.60
C VAL A 23 -18.63 -4.37 -32.43
N ASP A 24 -17.99 -3.26 -32.79
CA ASP A 24 -16.53 -3.11 -32.78
C ASP A 24 -16.08 -2.26 -31.57
N GLY A 25 -14.80 -2.33 -31.21
CA GLY A 25 -14.20 -1.48 -30.17
C GLY A 25 -13.06 -2.15 -29.44
N ALA A 26 -12.42 -1.42 -28.53
CA ALA A 26 -11.27 -1.92 -27.77
C ALA A 26 -11.62 -3.15 -26.90
N TRP A 27 -10.60 -3.92 -26.53
CA TRP A 27 -10.77 -4.98 -25.54
C TRP A 27 -11.15 -4.42 -24.18
N GLY A 28 -12.04 -5.13 -23.48
CA GLY A 28 -12.46 -4.75 -22.13
C GLY A 28 -13.53 -3.66 -22.05
N ILE A 29 -13.88 -2.96 -23.15
CA ILE A 29 -14.91 -1.90 -23.16
C ILE A 29 -16.34 -2.39 -22.86
N GLY A 30 -16.56 -3.70 -22.78
CA GLY A 30 -17.86 -4.28 -22.40
C GLY A 30 -18.78 -4.67 -23.56
N LYS A 31 -18.28 -4.80 -24.79
CA LYS A 31 -19.09 -5.21 -25.96
C LYS A 31 -19.91 -6.48 -25.71
N SER A 32 -19.27 -7.58 -25.34
CA SER A 32 -19.95 -8.85 -25.10
C SER A 32 -20.94 -8.77 -23.93
N TYR A 33 -20.66 -7.98 -22.89
CA TYR A 33 -21.58 -7.72 -21.79
C TYR A 33 -22.83 -6.99 -22.28
N MET A 34 -22.65 -5.88 -23.01
CA MET A 34 -23.73 -5.08 -23.59
C MET A 34 -24.61 -5.91 -24.53
N VAL A 35 -24.02 -6.70 -25.44
CA VAL A 35 -24.79 -7.57 -26.34
C VAL A 35 -25.58 -8.63 -25.56
N ARG A 36 -24.97 -9.26 -24.56
CA ARG A 36 -25.67 -10.24 -23.70
C ARG A 36 -26.83 -9.62 -22.92
N LYS A 37 -26.62 -8.42 -22.38
CA LYS A 37 -27.65 -7.65 -21.66
C LYS A 37 -28.80 -7.23 -22.58
N ALA A 38 -28.50 -6.77 -23.79
CA ALA A 38 -29.50 -6.39 -24.79
C ALA A 38 -30.38 -7.58 -25.22
N LEU A 39 -29.82 -8.78 -25.22
CA LEU A 39 -30.48 -10.02 -25.67
C LEU A 39 -31.00 -10.88 -24.53
N GLU A 40 -30.96 -10.39 -23.28
CA GLU A 40 -31.39 -11.12 -22.08
C GLU A 40 -32.85 -11.58 -22.20
N ASP A 41 -33.74 -10.70 -22.70
CA ASP A 41 -35.16 -10.98 -22.93
C ASP A 41 -35.43 -11.90 -24.15
N MET A 42 -34.40 -12.19 -24.94
CA MET A 42 -34.45 -12.97 -26.18
C MET A 42 -33.55 -14.22 -26.12
N LYS A 43 -33.19 -14.65 -24.91
CA LYS A 43 -32.24 -15.74 -24.68
C LYS A 43 -32.70 -17.08 -25.28
N ASP A 44 -34.00 -17.31 -25.41
CA ASP A 44 -34.61 -18.50 -26.00
C ASP A 44 -34.46 -18.62 -27.53
N ARG A 45 -34.03 -17.54 -28.18
CA ARG A 45 -33.82 -17.46 -29.64
C ARG A 45 -32.46 -16.88 -30.01
N THR A 46 -31.54 -16.81 -29.05
CA THR A 46 -30.19 -16.28 -29.22
C THR A 46 -29.17 -17.38 -28.99
N CYS A 47 -28.17 -17.46 -29.87
CA CYS A 47 -27.02 -18.34 -29.76
C CYS A 47 -25.75 -17.49 -29.64
N PHE A 48 -24.85 -17.85 -28.73
CA PHE A 48 -23.55 -17.20 -28.57
C PHE A 48 -22.44 -18.19 -28.92
N ILE A 49 -21.61 -17.81 -29.87
CA ILE A 49 -20.50 -18.59 -30.40
C ILE A 49 -19.23 -17.75 -30.24
N SER A 50 -18.20 -18.28 -29.57
CA SER A 50 -16.88 -17.65 -29.52
C SER A 50 -15.97 -18.36 -30.52
N LEU A 51 -15.24 -17.57 -31.32
CA LEU A 51 -14.24 -18.09 -32.27
C LEU A 51 -12.91 -18.39 -31.59
N PHE A 52 -12.73 -17.98 -30.33
CA PHE A 52 -11.51 -18.23 -29.58
C PHE A 52 -11.31 -19.73 -29.33
N GLY A 53 -10.24 -20.29 -29.88
CA GLY A 53 -9.95 -21.73 -29.79
C GLY A 53 -10.74 -22.62 -30.76
N MET A 54 -11.56 -22.02 -31.65
CA MET A 54 -12.22 -22.76 -32.73
C MET A 54 -11.18 -23.12 -33.81
N ASP A 55 -11.17 -24.39 -34.20
CA ASP A 55 -10.25 -25.01 -35.16
C ASP A 55 -10.89 -25.22 -36.54
N ASP A 56 -12.21 -25.12 -36.65
CA ASP A 56 -12.98 -25.29 -37.88
C ASP A 56 -14.24 -24.39 -37.86
N VAL A 57 -14.42 -23.55 -38.90
CA VAL A 57 -15.59 -22.66 -39.02
C VAL A 57 -16.90 -23.40 -39.22
N GLN A 58 -16.86 -24.65 -39.70
CA GLN A 58 -18.08 -25.46 -39.85
C GLN A 58 -18.75 -25.74 -38.50
N LYS A 59 -17.99 -25.69 -37.39
CA LYS A 59 -18.54 -25.79 -36.02
C LYS A 59 -19.49 -24.65 -35.66
N ILE A 60 -19.51 -23.55 -36.42
CA ILE A 60 -20.51 -22.49 -36.26
C ILE A 60 -21.90 -23.04 -36.58
N TYR A 61 -22.05 -23.85 -37.64
CA TYR A 61 -23.32 -24.51 -37.95
C TYR A 61 -23.73 -25.50 -36.87
N HIS A 62 -22.76 -26.26 -36.33
CA HIS A 62 -22.97 -27.13 -35.18
C HIS A 62 -23.60 -26.37 -34.02
N GLU A 63 -22.91 -25.35 -33.51
CA GLU A 63 -23.34 -24.59 -32.34
C GLU A 63 -24.68 -23.88 -32.58
N ALA A 64 -24.86 -23.28 -33.76
CA ALA A 64 -26.10 -22.62 -34.14
C ALA A 64 -27.27 -23.60 -34.18
N PHE A 65 -27.10 -24.78 -34.76
CA PHE A 65 -28.12 -25.83 -34.81
C PHE A 65 -28.50 -26.30 -33.41
N PHE A 66 -27.52 -26.70 -32.58
CA PHE A 66 -27.81 -27.24 -31.25
C PHE A 66 -28.46 -26.21 -30.32
N GLN A 67 -27.98 -24.96 -30.32
CA GLN A 67 -28.52 -23.94 -29.43
C GLN A 67 -29.89 -23.42 -29.91
N LEU A 68 -30.11 -23.23 -31.21
CA LEU A 68 -31.35 -22.63 -31.73
C LEU A 68 -32.46 -23.64 -32.05
N ALA A 69 -32.11 -24.85 -32.52
CA ALA A 69 -33.08 -25.88 -32.88
C ALA A 69 -33.45 -26.75 -31.67
N LEU A 70 -32.46 -27.21 -30.92
CA LEU A 70 -32.66 -28.18 -29.83
C LEU A 70 -32.78 -27.52 -28.46
N ARG A 71 -32.49 -26.22 -28.36
CA ARG A 71 -32.56 -25.42 -27.11
C ARG A 71 -31.76 -26.02 -25.96
N THR A 72 -30.65 -26.71 -26.27
CA THR A 72 -29.76 -27.30 -25.26
C THR A 72 -28.55 -26.39 -25.04
N SER A 73 -28.29 -25.99 -23.78
CA SER A 73 -27.17 -25.10 -23.41
C SER A 73 -25.84 -25.83 -23.18
N ARG A 74 -25.79 -27.14 -23.49
CA ARG A 74 -24.59 -27.97 -23.45
C ARG A 74 -24.41 -28.57 -24.84
N GLY A 75 -23.75 -27.83 -25.74
CA GLY A 75 -23.04 -28.44 -26.86
C GLY A 75 -22.20 -29.57 -26.28
N GLY A 76 -22.43 -30.80 -26.76
CA GLY A 76 -21.94 -32.00 -26.12
C GLY A 76 -20.44 -31.91 -25.86
N LYS A 77 -20.02 -32.18 -24.61
CA LYS A 77 -18.67 -32.69 -24.40
C LYS A 77 -18.48 -33.82 -25.40
N ILE A 78 -17.51 -33.63 -26.29
CA ILE A 78 -17.21 -34.46 -27.46
C ILE A 78 -17.07 -35.91 -27.00
N ALA A 79 -18.17 -36.65 -27.05
CA ALA A 79 -18.22 -38.09 -26.98
C ALA A 79 -18.65 -38.53 -28.37
N ASN A 80 -17.67 -38.65 -29.27
CA ASN A 80 -17.78 -39.20 -30.63
C ASN A 80 -18.93 -38.62 -31.46
N GLY A 81 -18.63 -37.53 -32.18
CA GLY A 81 -19.55 -36.64 -32.91
C GLY A 81 -20.59 -37.27 -33.85
N ALA A 82 -20.53 -38.55 -34.18
CA ALA A 82 -21.54 -39.19 -35.02
C ALA A 82 -22.83 -39.62 -34.26
N LYS A 83 -22.74 -39.98 -32.97
CA LYS A 83 -23.88 -40.60 -32.24
C LYS A 83 -24.85 -39.59 -31.63
N GLY A 84 -24.37 -38.41 -31.24
CA GLY A 84 -25.21 -37.35 -30.64
C GLY A 84 -26.06 -36.60 -31.66
N VAL A 85 -25.47 -36.28 -32.82
CA VAL A 85 -26.15 -35.63 -33.95
C VAL A 85 -27.25 -36.53 -34.51
N ALA A 86 -26.98 -37.82 -34.72
CA ALA A 86 -27.96 -38.77 -35.25
C ALA A 86 -29.21 -38.93 -34.36
N LYS A 87 -29.05 -38.93 -33.04
CA LYS A 87 -30.17 -39.08 -32.10
C LYS A 87 -31.02 -37.80 -31.98
N ALA A 88 -30.38 -36.63 -32.03
CA ALA A 88 -31.07 -35.34 -31.98
C ALA A 88 -31.75 -35.00 -33.32
N ALA A 89 -31.09 -35.30 -34.44
CA ALA A 89 -31.68 -35.24 -35.77
C ALA A 89 -32.87 -36.21 -35.88
N GLY A 90 -32.77 -37.44 -35.37
CA GLY A 90 -33.87 -38.42 -35.39
C GLY A 90 -35.18 -37.95 -34.75
N ASN A 91 -35.12 -37.11 -33.72
CA ASN A 91 -36.31 -36.55 -33.06
C ASN A 91 -36.86 -35.29 -33.75
N PHE A 92 -36.04 -34.57 -34.51
CA PHE A 92 -36.43 -33.35 -35.24
C PHE A 92 -36.90 -33.71 -36.69
N CYS A 93 -36.38 -34.79 -37.25
CA CYS A 93 -36.57 -35.26 -38.62
C CYS A 93 -37.85 -36.10 -38.84
N ALA A 94 -39.02 -35.69 -38.32
CA ALA A 94 -40.29 -36.27 -38.78
C ALA A 94 -40.67 -35.77 -40.20
N GLU A 95 -40.14 -34.62 -40.62
CA GLU A 95 -40.35 -34.03 -41.94
C GLU A 95 -39.27 -34.43 -42.96
N ILE A 96 -38.04 -34.67 -42.51
CA ILE A 96 -36.90 -35.09 -43.35
C ILE A 96 -36.99 -36.58 -43.74
N THR A 97 -37.71 -37.41 -42.96
CA THR A 97 -37.94 -38.84 -43.27
C THR A 97 -38.77 -39.09 -44.54
N LYS A 98 -39.39 -38.07 -45.13
CA LYS A 98 -40.06 -38.15 -46.44
C LYS A 98 -39.09 -38.11 -47.63
N LEU A 99 -37.83 -37.73 -47.41
CA LEU A 99 -36.75 -37.86 -48.39
C LEU A 99 -35.98 -39.15 -48.07
N ASN A 100 -35.96 -40.09 -49.03
CA ASN A 100 -35.33 -41.41 -49.00
C ASN A 100 -34.41 -41.70 -47.80
N GLY A 101 -34.81 -42.65 -46.94
CA GLY A 101 -34.19 -42.98 -45.65
C GLY A 101 -32.72 -43.43 -45.64
N ALA A 102 -32.04 -43.48 -46.79
CA ALA A 102 -30.61 -43.68 -46.90
C ALA A 102 -29.79 -42.38 -46.70
N LEU A 103 -30.39 -41.20 -46.90
CA LEU A 103 -29.71 -39.89 -46.81
C LEU A 103 -29.61 -39.34 -45.38
N ALA A 104 -30.39 -39.84 -44.43
CA ALA A 104 -30.43 -39.33 -43.05
C ALA A 104 -29.10 -39.48 -42.27
N GLN A 105 -28.19 -40.35 -42.73
CA GLN A 105 -26.87 -40.56 -42.11
C GLN A 105 -25.74 -39.72 -42.71
N ALA A 106 -25.99 -38.96 -43.79
CA ALA A 106 -24.98 -38.20 -44.52
C ALA A 106 -25.26 -36.68 -44.61
N ILE A 107 -26.27 -36.18 -43.88
CA ILE A 107 -26.62 -34.76 -43.88
C ILE A 107 -25.55 -33.99 -43.10
N SER A 108 -24.96 -32.98 -43.73
CA SER A 108 -24.02 -32.07 -43.08
C SER A 108 -24.74 -31.16 -42.08
N GLU A 109 -24.04 -30.71 -41.03
CA GLU A 109 -24.61 -29.82 -40.02
C GLU A 109 -25.09 -28.50 -40.62
N ARG A 110 -24.43 -28.05 -41.69
CA ARG A 110 -24.84 -26.93 -42.53
C ARG A 110 -26.22 -27.14 -43.15
N GLU A 111 -26.47 -28.30 -43.78
CA GLU A 111 -27.77 -28.63 -44.38
C GLU A 111 -28.86 -28.80 -43.32
N LEU A 112 -28.54 -29.43 -42.18
CA LEU A 112 -29.44 -29.54 -41.03
C LEU A 112 -29.85 -28.15 -40.51
N PHE A 113 -28.89 -27.23 -40.40
CA PHE A 113 -29.18 -25.86 -40.02
C PHE A 113 -30.08 -25.16 -41.04
N ALA A 114 -29.78 -25.27 -42.35
CA ALA A 114 -30.57 -24.65 -43.40
C ALA A 114 -32.04 -25.11 -43.40
N VAL A 115 -32.28 -26.43 -43.28
CA VAL A 115 -33.65 -26.97 -43.18
C VAL A 115 -34.34 -26.46 -41.92
N THR A 116 -33.65 -26.44 -40.79
CA THR A 116 -34.22 -25.93 -39.53
C THR A 116 -34.55 -24.45 -39.61
N ALA A 117 -33.66 -23.65 -40.21
CA ALA A 117 -33.84 -22.22 -40.37
C ALA A 117 -35.07 -21.88 -41.22
N SER A 118 -35.37 -22.69 -42.24
CA SER A 118 -36.57 -22.52 -43.07
C SER A 118 -37.89 -22.66 -42.30
N ASN A 119 -37.87 -23.38 -41.16
CA ASN A 119 -39.04 -23.61 -40.31
C ASN A 119 -39.19 -22.58 -39.17
N PHE A 120 -38.28 -21.63 -39.03
CA PHE A 120 -38.41 -20.58 -38.01
C PHE A 120 -39.57 -19.63 -38.32
N LYS A 121 -40.34 -19.28 -37.29
CA LYS A 121 -41.49 -18.35 -37.37
C LYS A 121 -41.17 -16.96 -36.80
N LYS A 122 -39.97 -16.80 -36.24
CA LYS A 122 -39.45 -15.57 -35.62
C LYS A 122 -37.95 -15.53 -35.83
N ASN A 123 -37.39 -14.32 -35.87
CA ASN A 123 -35.95 -14.14 -36.01
C ASN A 123 -35.18 -14.87 -34.90
N ARG A 124 -34.13 -15.59 -35.27
CA ARG A 124 -33.09 -16.10 -34.39
C ARG A 124 -31.85 -15.23 -34.53
N ILE A 125 -31.13 -15.07 -33.42
CA ILE A 125 -29.97 -14.18 -33.34
C ILE A 125 -28.74 -15.05 -33.08
N ILE A 126 -27.77 -14.98 -33.99
CA ILE A 126 -26.48 -15.66 -33.84
C ILE A 126 -25.44 -14.59 -33.51
N VAL A 127 -24.87 -14.66 -32.32
CA VAL A 127 -23.79 -13.78 -31.89
C VAL A 127 -22.47 -14.52 -32.08
N ILE A 128 -21.58 -13.98 -32.89
CA ILE A 128 -20.24 -14.52 -33.14
C ILE A 128 -19.24 -13.53 -32.54
N ASP A 129 -18.51 -13.97 -31.52
CA ASP A 129 -17.58 -13.16 -30.73
C ASP A 129 -16.11 -13.56 -31.01
N ASP A 130 -15.19 -12.69 -30.63
CA ASP A 130 -13.74 -12.89 -30.71
C ASP A 130 -13.19 -13.09 -32.14
N LEU A 131 -13.71 -12.33 -33.11
CA LEU A 131 -13.30 -12.42 -34.52
C LEU A 131 -11.78 -12.29 -34.72
N GLU A 132 -11.15 -11.38 -33.98
CA GLU A 132 -9.71 -11.13 -34.04
C GLU A 132 -8.86 -12.20 -33.35
N ARG A 133 -9.45 -13.09 -32.55
CA ARG A 133 -8.73 -14.12 -31.76
C ARG A 133 -8.96 -15.55 -32.26
N ARG A 134 -9.40 -15.70 -33.51
CA ARG A 134 -9.48 -17.00 -34.17
C ARG A 134 -8.11 -17.67 -34.24
N LYS A 135 -8.09 -19.00 -34.34
CA LYS A 135 -6.85 -19.77 -34.46
C LYS A 135 -6.12 -19.42 -35.76
N ALA A 136 -4.79 -19.28 -35.69
CA ALA A 136 -3.96 -19.12 -36.87
C ALA A 136 -4.15 -20.33 -37.81
N GLY A 137 -4.51 -20.07 -39.07
CA GLY A 137 -4.85 -21.09 -40.07
C GLY A 137 -6.35 -21.29 -40.32
N LEU A 138 -7.22 -20.73 -39.48
CA LEU A 138 -8.65 -20.63 -39.78
C LEU A 138 -8.86 -19.42 -40.70
N ASP A 139 -9.30 -19.67 -41.94
CA ASP A 139 -9.38 -18.66 -42.99
C ASP A 139 -10.52 -17.67 -42.73
N LEU A 140 -10.18 -16.38 -42.77
CA LEU A 140 -11.14 -15.30 -42.61
C LEU A 140 -12.14 -15.26 -43.77
N GLU A 141 -11.72 -15.64 -44.99
CA GLU A 141 -12.63 -15.73 -46.14
C GLU A 141 -13.68 -16.82 -45.94
N GLU A 142 -13.27 -17.99 -45.47
CA GLU A 142 -14.18 -19.11 -45.18
C GLU A 142 -15.19 -18.74 -44.09
N LEU A 143 -14.73 -18.08 -43.02
CA LEU A 143 -15.61 -17.57 -41.96
C LEU A 143 -16.66 -16.59 -42.50
N PHE A 144 -16.23 -15.65 -43.34
CA PHE A 144 -17.14 -14.72 -43.99
C PHE A 144 -18.11 -15.43 -44.95
N GLY A 145 -17.69 -16.49 -45.62
CA GLY A 145 -18.56 -17.38 -46.40
C GLY A 145 -19.67 -17.99 -45.55
N VAL A 146 -19.33 -18.52 -44.37
CA VAL A 146 -20.31 -19.05 -43.40
C VAL A 146 -21.27 -17.96 -42.92
N ILE A 147 -20.76 -16.77 -42.57
CA ILE A 147 -21.60 -15.65 -42.11
C ILE A 147 -22.58 -15.20 -43.20
N GLU A 148 -22.13 -15.13 -44.44
CA GLU A 148 -22.97 -14.76 -45.58
C GLU A 148 -24.10 -15.78 -45.81
N GLU A 149 -23.82 -17.08 -45.74
CA GLU A 149 -24.83 -18.13 -45.86
C GLU A 149 -25.85 -18.10 -44.70
N LEU A 150 -25.38 -17.90 -43.46
CA LEU A 150 -26.25 -17.69 -42.31
C LEU A 150 -27.15 -16.46 -42.49
N LYS A 151 -26.61 -15.34 -42.96
CA LYS A 151 -27.33 -14.09 -43.23
C LYS A 151 -28.39 -14.25 -44.34
N GLN A 152 -28.14 -15.10 -45.32
CA GLN A 152 -29.10 -15.37 -46.41
C GLN A 152 -30.30 -16.19 -45.93
N SER A 153 -30.15 -16.98 -44.87
CA SER A 153 -31.24 -17.77 -44.28
C SER A 153 -32.37 -16.89 -43.75
N ASN A 154 -33.61 -17.30 -44.00
CA ASN A 154 -34.78 -16.58 -43.50
C ASN A 154 -34.80 -16.58 -41.97
N TYR A 155 -35.24 -15.46 -41.38
CA TYR A 155 -35.33 -15.30 -39.93
C TYR A 155 -33.99 -15.48 -39.19
N ILE A 156 -32.84 -15.32 -39.84
CA ILE A 156 -31.55 -15.27 -39.15
C ILE A 156 -31.04 -13.83 -39.14
N LYS A 157 -30.58 -13.41 -37.96
CA LYS A 157 -29.80 -12.18 -37.78
C LYS A 157 -28.47 -12.54 -37.14
N VAL A 158 -27.40 -11.92 -37.62
CA VAL A 158 -26.03 -12.13 -37.14
C VAL A 158 -25.53 -10.86 -36.47
N ILE A 159 -24.92 -11.03 -35.29
CA ILE A 159 -24.22 -9.97 -34.57
C ILE A 159 -22.77 -10.42 -34.42
N LEU A 160 -21.86 -9.73 -35.07
CA LEU A 160 -20.43 -9.93 -34.91
C LEU A 160 -19.93 -9.04 -33.77
N ILE A 161 -19.00 -9.54 -32.97
CA ILE A 161 -18.26 -8.76 -31.98
C ILE A 161 -16.78 -8.91 -32.29
N ALA A 162 -16.08 -7.78 -32.39
CA ALA A 162 -14.65 -7.78 -32.68
C ALA A 162 -13.91 -6.62 -32.00
N ASN A 163 -12.58 -6.72 -32.00
CA ASN A 163 -11.69 -5.57 -31.97
C ASN A 163 -10.95 -5.51 -33.31
N SER A 164 -11.48 -4.78 -34.28
CA SER A 164 -10.93 -4.77 -35.65
C SER A 164 -9.53 -4.18 -35.73
N ASN A 165 -9.13 -3.35 -34.76
CA ASN A 165 -7.79 -2.77 -34.69
C ASN A 165 -6.70 -3.81 -34.43
N GLU A 166 -7.03 -5.00 -33.93
CA GLU A 166 -6.09 -6.10 -33.66
C GLU A 166 -5.95 -7.07 -34.84
N ILE A 167 -6.75 -6.86 -35.91
CA ILE A 167 -6.61 -7.60 -37.17
C ILE A 167 -5.55 -6.88 -38.01
N HIS A 168 -4.43 -7.54 -38.27
CA HIS A 168 -3.24 -6.95 -38.89
C HIS A 168 -2.80 -7.68 -40.16
N GLY A 169 -1.89 -7.05 -40.92
CA GLY A 169 -1.22 -7.67 -42.07
C GLY A 169 -2.18 -8.07 -43.20
N ASN A 170 -1.93 -9.23 -43.83
CA ASN A 170 -2.74 -9.72 -44.94
C ASN A 170 -4.21 -9.93 -44.56
N GLU A 171 -4.47 -10.30 -43.31
CA GLU A 171 -5.83 -10.56 -42.81
C GLU A 171 -6.64 -9.26 -42.72
N ARG A 172 -5.99 -8.10 -42.54
CA ARG A 172 -6.66 -6.80 -42.54
C ARG A 172 -7.24 -6.46 -43.91
N ASN A 173 -6.49 -6.73 -44.98
CA ASN A 173 -6.97 -6.51 -46.35
C ASN A 173 -8.19 -7.39 -46.65
N THR A 174 -8.14 -8.66 -46.25
CA THR A 174 -9.27 -9.59 -46.36
C THR A 174 -10.47 -9.08 -45.55
N PHE A 175 -10.26 -8.69 -44.29
CA PHE A 175 -11.31 -8.14 -43.44
C PHE A 175 -12.00 -6.94 -44.09
N ASP A 176 -11.25 -5.92 -44.51
CA ASP A 176 -11.80 -4.70 -45.08
C ASP A 176 -12.60 -4.97 -46.37
N LYS A 177 -12.12 -5.89 -47.22
CA LYS A 177 -12.83 -6.32 -48.44
C LYS A 177 -14.19 -6.99 -48.14
N TYR A 178 -14.24 -7.92 -47.20
CA TYR A 178 -15.46 -8.68 -46.92
C TYR A 178 -16.42 -7.92 -45.99
N LYS A 179 -15.89 -7.07 -45.10
CA LYS A 179 -16.63 -6.17 -44.21
C LYS A 179 -17.66 -5.34 -44.97
N GLU A 180 -17.27 -4.69 -46.07
CA GLU A 180 -18.18 -3.86 -46.88
C GLU A 180 -19.37 -4.66 -47.43
N LYS A 181 -19.13 -5.89 -47.89
CA LYS A 181 -20.14 -6.72 -48.54
C LYS A 181 -21.09 -7.39 -47.54
N ILE A 182 -20.55 -7.90 -46.44
CA ILE A 182 -21.28 -8.83 -45.55
C ILE A 182 -21.92 -8.08 -44.38
N ILE A 183 -21.29 -7.03 -43.87
CA ILE A 183 -21.72 -6.34 -42.65
C ILE A 183 -22.56 -5.13 -43.02
N ASP A 184 -23.85 -5.15 -42.68
CA ASP A 184 -24.79 -4.09 -43.07
C ASP A 184 -24.57 -2.80 -42.26
N ARG A 185 -24.12 -2.93 -41.01
CA ARG A 185 -23.86 -1.79 -40.14
C ARG A 185 -22.79 -2.10 -39.09
N ILE A 186 -21.98 -1.09 -38.78
CA ILE A 186 -20.91 -1.17 -37.80
C ILE A 186 -21.17 -0.15 -36.69
N PHE A 187 -21.08 -0.60 -35.45
CA PHE A 187 -21.20 0.20 -34.25
C PHE A 187 -19.89 0.13 -33.48
N GLU A 188 -19.13 1.21 -33.52
CA GLU A 188 -17.89 1.32 -32.76
C GLU A 188 -18.20 1.79 -31.33
N VAL A 189 -18.01 0.91 -30.35
CA VAL A 189 -18.23 1.17 -28.93
C VAL A 189 -16.97 1.81 -28.36
N THR A 190 -17.11 3.04 -27.87
CA THR A 190 -16.00 3.85 -27.34
C THR A 190 -16.10 4.11 -25.85
N GLU A 191 -17.25 3.80 -25.26
CA GLU A 191 -17.59 3.98 -23.85
C GLU A 191 -18.41 2.77 -23.40
N HIS A 192 -18.25 2.37 -22.14
CA HIS A 192 -19.04 1.28 -21.58
C HIS A 192 -20.45 1.79 -21.20
N SER A 193 -21.42 0.90 -21.03
CA SER A 193 -22.81 1.24 -20.67
C SER A 193 -22.87 2.08 -19.38
N ALA A 194 -23.76 3.06 -19.28
CA ALA A 194 -23.97 3.80 -18.04
C ALA A 194 -24.74 2.97 -17.00
N SER A 195 -25.42 1.90 -17.43
CA SER A 195 -26.24 1.03 -16.58
C SER A 195 -25.62 -0.36 -16.40
N ILE A 196 -24.32 -0.40 -16.08
CA ILE A 196 -23.61 -1.65 -15.75
C ILE A 196 -24.12 -2.18 -14.40
N LYS A 197 -24.46 -3.47 -14.37
CA LYS A 197 -24.78 -4.20 -13.13
C LYS A 197 -23.47 -4.52 -12.38
N TRP A 198 -22.88 -3.55 -11.69
CA TRP A 198 -21.57 -3.67 -11.01
C TRP A 198 -21.48 -4.81 -10.00
N GLY A 199 -22.59 -5.20 -9.37
CA GLY A 199 -22.65 -6.35 -8.47
C GLY A 199 -22.22 -7.68 -9.12
N VAL A 200 -22.36 -7.84 -10.45
CA VAL A 200 -21.86 -9.02 -11.17
C VAL A 200 -20.33 -9.13 -11.12
N TYR A 201 -19.65 -7.98 -10.99
CA TYR A 201 -18.20 -7.89 -10.88
C TYR A 201 -17.72 -7.87 -9.41
N GLY A 202 -18.64 -7.95 -8.44
CA GLY A 202 -18.32 -7.78 -7.02
C GLY A 202 -17.89 -6.36 -6.66
N ILE A 203 -18.20 -5.39 -7.53
CA ILE A 203 -17.84 -3.98 -7.34
C ILE A 203 -19.05 -3.26 -6.76
N ASP A 204 -18.82 -2.54 -5.67
CA ASP A 204 -19.81 -1.62 -5.10
C ASP A 204 -20.08 -0.45 -6.07
N GLY A 205 -21.36 -0.18 -6.33
CA GLY A 205 -21.84 0.80 -7.31
C GLY A 205 -21.51 2.24 -6.91
N GLU A 206 -21.70 2.59 -5.64
CA GLU A 206 -21.46 3.95 -5.15
C GLU A 206 -19.98 4.32 -5.25
N PHE A 207 -19.10 3.40 -4.84
CA PHE A 207 -17.65 3.57 -4.98
C PHE A 207 -17.22 3.77 -6.44
N ILE A 208 -17.68 2.90 -7.34
CA ILE A 208 -17.17 2.91 -8.72
C ILE A 208 -17.68 4.11 -9.51
N ASP A 209 -18.88 4.61 -9.23
CA ASP A 209 -19.40 5.82 -9.85
C ASP A 209 -18.53 7.04 -9.46
N VAL A 210 -18.15 7.16 -8.19
CA VAL A 210 -17.21 8.20 -7.72
C VAL A 210 -15.84 8.06 -8.38
N PHE A 211 -15.31 6.84 -8.48
CA PHE A 211 -14.03 6.58 -9.13
C PHE A 211 -14.06 6.97 -10.61
N LEU A 212 -15.08 6.56 -11.36
CA LEU A 212 -15.19 6.81 -12.80
C LEU A 212 -15.51 8.27 -13.15
N MET A 213 -16.15 9.00 -12.23
CA MET A 213 -16.36 10.45 -12.36
C MET A 213 -15.02 11.20 -12.47
N HIS A 214 -14.00 10.75 -11.72
CA HIS A 214 -12.67 11.38 -11.68
C HIS A 214 -11.67 10.72 -12.64
N HIS A 215 -11.75 9.39 -12.80
CA HIS A 215 -10.81 8.59 -13.56
C HIS A 215 -11.56 7.81 -14.64
N LYS A 216 -11.48 8.28 -15.88
CA LYS A 216 -12.23 7.73 -17.03
C LYS A 216 -11.67 6.38 -17.52
N ALA A 217 -11.49 5.42 -16.62
CA ALA A 217 -11.08 4.06 -16.93
C ALA A 217 -12.22 3.35 -17.68
N LYS A 218 -11.91 2.83 -18.88
CA LYS A 218 -12.93 2.28 -19.77
C LYS A 218 -12.98 0.75 -19.78
N ASN A 219 -11.92 0.11 -19.29
CA ASN A 219 -11.74 -1.33 -19.39
C ASN A 219 -12.38 -2.05 -18.18
N LEU A 220 -13.56 -2.64 -18.39
CA LEU A 220 -14.28 -3.38 -17.35
C LEU A 220 -13.49 -4.56 -16.78
N ARG A 221 -12.60 -5.17 -17.58
CA ARG A 221 -11.73 -6.25 -17.11
C ARG A 221 -10.65 -5.71 -16.17
N THR A 222 -10.11 -4.52 -16.45
CA THR A 222 -9.16 -3.84 -15.55
C THR A 222 -9.82 -3.49 -14.22
N LEU A 223 -11.06 -2.95 -14.25
CA LEU A 223 -11.82 -2.66 -13.03
C LEU A 223 -12.13 -3.93 -12.21
N GLN A 224 -12.49 -5.04 -12.88
CA GLN A 224 -12.67 -6.32 -12.19
C GLN A 224 -11.37 -6.85 -11.56
N LYS A 225 -10.23 -6.70 -12.26
CA LYS A 225 -8.90 -7.05 -11.69
C LYS A 225 -8.58 -6.19 -10.48
N ALA A 226 -8.88 -4.89 -10.53
CA ALA A 226 -8.71 -3.98 -9.41
C ALA A 226 -9.53 -4.40 -8.19
N GLN A 227 -10.78 -4.78 -8.39
CA GLN A 227 -11.64 -5.30 -7.32
C GLN A 227 -11.10 -6.60 -6.73
N ASN A 228 -10.62 -7.52 -7.58
CA ASN A 228 -10.01 -8.76 -7.10
C ASN A 228 -8.74 -8.49 -6.30
N PHE A 229 -7.90 -7.54 -6.74
CA PHE A 229 -6.71 -7.12 -6.01
C PHE A 229 -7.05 -6.47 -4.68
N TYR A 230 -8.08 -5.62 -4.63
CA TYR A 230 -8.58 -5.10 -3.35
C TYR A 230 -9.09 -6.22 -2.43
N ASN A 231 -9.82 -7.21 -2.95
CA ASN A 231 -10.31 -8.34 -2.14
C ASN A 231 -9.15 -9.17 -1.53
N ASP A 232 -8.01 -9.24 -2.23
CA ASP A 232 -6.77 -9.85 -1.75
C ASP A 232 -6.13 -9.01 -0.65
N VAL A 233 -5.90 -7.71 -0.90
CA VAL A 233 -5.37 -6.77 0.11
C VAL A 233 -6.26 -6.71 1.36
N LYS A 234 -7.58 -6.77 1.19
CA LYS A 234 -8.57 -6.76 2.27
C LYS A 234 -8.39 -7.92 3.25
N GLN A 235 -7.80 -9.05 2.83
CA GLN A 235 -7.50 -10.17 3.75
C GLN A 235 -6.52 -9.77 4.86
N TYR A 236 -5.70 -8.74 4.65
CA TYR A 236 -4.76 -8.22 5.64
C TYR A 236 -5.36 -7.08 6.48
N CYS A 237 -6.61 -6.69 6.23
CA CYS A 237 -7.34 -5.63 6.94
C CYS A 237 -8.44 -6.17 7.87
N LEU A 238 -8.49 -7.47 8.17
CA LEU A 238 -9.64 -8.09 8.87
C LEU A 238 -9.93 -7.49 10.25
N LYS A 239 -8.93 -6.88 10.89
CA LYS A 239 -9.05 -6.21 12.21
C LYS A 239 -9.40 -4.71 12.10
N ILE A 240 -9.55 -4.18 10.89
CA ILE A 240 -9.78 -2.77 10.61
C ILE A 240 -11.23 -2.58 10.16
N GLU A 241 -12.06 -2.00 11.02
CA GLU A 241 -13.48 -1.76 10.75
C GLU A 241 -13.78 -0.35 10.19
N ASN A 242 -12.76 0.49 10.00
CA ASN A 242 -12.94 1.87 9.54
C ASN A 242 -13.21 1.93 8.03
N GLU A 243 -14.45 2.26 7.66
CA GLU A 243 -14.91 2.30 6.27
C GLU A 243 -14.17 3.32 5.41
N GLN A 244 -13.82 4.49 5.96
CA GLN A 244 -13.09 5.54 5.23
C GLN A 244 -11.69 5.07 4.83
N PHE A 245 -10.94 4.47 5.76
CA PHE A 245 -9.64 3.88 5.46
C PHE A 245 -9.75 2.75 4.44
N MET A 246 -10.76 1.88 4.59
CA MET A 246 -10.99 0.79 3.63
C MET A 246 -11.31 1.31 2.23
N ASN A 247 -12.04 2.43 2.13
CA ASN A 247 -12.28 3.12 0.87
C ASN A 247 -10.99 3.71 0.29
N GLU A 248 -10.09 4.26 1.10
CA GLU A 248 -8.77 4.71 0.62
C GLU A 248 -7.92 3.54 0.09
N VAL A 249 -7.86 2.43 0.83
CA VAL A 249 -7.17 1.20 0.38
C VAL A 249 -7.76 0.73 -0.95
N LYS A 250 -9.09 0.74 -1.10
CA LYS A 250 -9.77 0.38 -2.34
C LYS A 250 -9.43 1.33 -3.48
N MET A 251 -9.44 2.65 -3.26
CA MET A 251 -9.02 3.65 -4.25
C MET A 251 -7.59 3.40 -4.72
N LEU A 252 -6.66 3.12 -3.79
CA LEU A 252 -5.26 2.83 -4.09
C LEU A 252 -5.10 1.56 -4.93
N CYS A 253 -5.80 0.48 -4.57
CA CYS A 253 -5.81 -0.75 -5.36
C CYS A 253 -6.30 -0.51 -6.80
N PHE A 254 -7.37 0.28 -6.96
CA PHE A 254 -7.88 0.64 -8.29
C PHE A 254 -6.90 1.51 -9.08
N ALA A 255 -6.34 2.54 -8.46
CA ALA A 255 -5.32 3.40 -9.09
C ALA A 255 -4.13 2.58 -9.59
N VAL A 256 -3.57 1.70 -8.74
CA VAL A 256 -2.43 0.84 -9.10
C VAL A 256 -2.74 -0.03 -10.31
N VAL A 257 -3.88 -0.73 -10.32
CA VAL A 257 -4.22 -1.66 -11.39
C VAL A 257 -4.59 -0.95 -12.69
N VAL A 258 -5.37 0.13 -12.60
CA VAL A 258 -5.75 0.93 -13.78
C VAL A 258 -4.50 1.55 -14.41
N GLU A 259 -3.59 2.09 -13.61
CA GLU A 259 -2.40 2.74 -14.15
C GLU A 259 -1.36 1.75 -14.68
N ASP A 260 -1.30 0.52 -14.15
CA ASP A 260 -0.43 -0.52 -14.69
C ASP A 260 -0.94 -1.08 -16.02
N VAL A 261 -2.26 -1.28 -16.14
CA VAL A 261 -2.87 -1.95 -17.30
C VAL A 261 -3.29 -0.95 -18.38
N ASP A 262 -4.09 0.05 -18.02
CA ASP A 262 -4.70 0.99 -18.96
C ASP A 262 -3.83 2.24 -19.16
N LYS A 263 -2.89 2.52 -18.25
CA LYS A 263 -1.93 3.63 -18.32
C LYS A 263 -2.60 4.99 -18.54
N LEU A 264 -3.71 5.23 -17.84
CA LEU A 264 -4.60 6.37 -18.07
C LEU A 264 -3.88 7.74 -18.00
N TYR A 265 -2.89 7.87 -17.11
CA TYR A 265 -2.11 9.11 -16.94
C TYR A 265 -0.72 9.06 -17.58
N TYR A 266 -0.39 7.99 -18.31
CA TYR A 266 0.88 7.88 -19.02
C TYR A 266 0.89 8.76 -20.27
N LYS A 267 1.91 9.62 -20.39
CA LYS A 267 2.09 10.49 -21.56
C LYS A 267 3.12 9.89 -22.50
N ASN A 268 2.69 9.44 -23.68
CA ASN A 268 3.60 8.94 -24.72
C ASN A 268 4.36 10.09 -25.40
N ASP A 269 5.70 10.08 -25.32
CA ASP A 269 6.60 11.08 -25.95
C ASP A 269 6.42 11.23 -27.48
N SER A 270 5.77 10.27 -28.14
CA SER A 270 5.53 10.30 -29.59
C SER A 270 4.37 11.21 -30.01
N ILE A 271 3.41 11.52 -29.13
CA ILE A 271 2.21 12.29 -29.47
C ILE A 271 2.45 13.82 -29.35
N GLU A 272 3.41 14.25 -28.54
CA GLU A 272 3.74 15.68 -28.33
C GLU A 272 4.97 16.17 -29.13
N LYS A 273 5.54 15.35 -30.02
CA LYS A 273 6.70 15.75 -30.84
C LYS A 273 6.42 16.86 -31.85
N GLU A 274 5.16 17.22 -32.09
CA GLU A 274 4.82 18.31 -33.03
C GLU A 274 4.90 19.71 -32.43
N ASN A 275 5.10 19.88 -31.11
CA ASN A 275 5.28 21.22 -30.55
C ASN A 275 6.41 21.29 -29.50
N THR A 276 7.51 21.91 -29.92
CA THR A 276 8.55 22.62 -29.14
C THR A 276 9.87 21.89 -28.76
N ASN A 277 10.97 22.47 -29.25
CA ASN A 277 12.38 22.08 -29.06
C ASN A 277 12.94 22.58 -27.72
N SER A 278 12.60 21.95 -26.59
CA SER A 278 13.25 22.25 -25.29
C SER A 278 13.75 20.98 -24.62
N ARG A 279 15.08 20.93 -24.38
CA ARG A 279 15.75 19.81 -23.67
C ARG A 279 15.32 19.71 -22.20
N TYR A 280 14.95 20.83 -21.57
CA TYR A 280 14.53 20.92 -20.17
C TYR A 280 13.16 20.30 -19.88
N ARG A 281 12.27 20.17 -20.87
CA ARG A 281 10.97 19.48 -20.67
C ARG A 281 11.07 17.97 -20.79
N LYS A 282 12.03 17.43 -21.56
CA LYS A 282 12.18 15.96 -21.71
C LYS A 282 12.43 15.26 -20.37
N ASP A 283 13.27 15.84 -19.52
CA ASP A 283 13.53 15.31 -18.18
C ASP A 283 12.29 15.41 -17.27
N GLY A 284 11.52 16.50 -17.40
CA GLY A 284 10.22 16.66 -16.72
C GLY A 284 9.15 15.67 -17.20
N HIS A 285 9.12 15.31 -18.48
CA HIS A 285 8.22 14.29 -19.02
C HIS A 285 8.59 12.89 -18.51
N ILE A 286 9.88 12.55 -18.46
CA ILE A 286 10.38 11.29 -17.89
C ILE A 286 10.00 11.18 -16.41
N LEU A 287 10.19 12.26 -15.63
CA LEU A 287 9.79 12.32 -14.23
C LEU A 287 8.26 12.23 -14.04
N SER A 288 7.48 12.92 -14.87
CA SER A 288 6.01 12.86 -14.81
C SER A 288 5.44 11.47 -15.13
N ASN A 289 6.18 10.70 -15.93
CA ASN A 289 5.83 9.33 -16.29
C ASN A 289 6.32 8.30 -15.27
N HIS A 290 6.93 8.66 -14.14
CA HIS A 290 7.14 7.70 -13.06
C HIS A 290 5.78 7.27 -12.50
N LEU A 291 5.58 5.95 -12.31
CA LEU A 291 4.29 5.41 -11.89
C LEU A 291 3.78 6.06 -10.60
N ASN A 292 4.63 6.28 -9.61
CA ASN A 292 4.25 6.96 -8.36
C ASN A 292 3.72 8.39 -8.59
N VAL A 293 4.29 9.11 -9.57
CA VAL A 293 3.82 10.46 -9.95
C VAL A 293 2.49 10.37 -10.71
N ARG A 294 2.30 9.34 -11.52
CA ARG A 294 1.03 9.10 -12.23
C ARG A 294 -0.08 8.73 -11.25
N LEU A 295 0.23 7.89 -10.27
CA LEU A 295 -0.67 7.49 -9.18
C LEU A 295 -1.11 8.66 -8.32
N ALA A 296 -0.26 9.69 -8.13
CA ALA A 296 -0.67 10.93 -7.46
C ALA A 296 -1.83 11.66 -8.17
N ASN A 297 -2.03 11.46 -9.49
CA ASN A 297 -3.19 12.03 -10.20
C ASN A 297 -4.49 11.27 -9.94
N TYR A 298 -4.43 10.10 -9.30
CA TYR A 298 -5.62 9.37 -8.90
C TYR A 298 -6.14 9.79 -7.54
N VAL A 299 -5.36 10.50 -6.73
CA VAL A 299 -5.67 10.58 -5.31
C VAL A 299 -5.28 11.89 -4.63
N TYR A 300 -6.27 12.51 -3.99
CA TYR A 300 -6.12 13.33 -2.78
C TYR A 300 -6.51 12.44 -1.59
N LEU A 301 -5.56 11.69 -1.01
CA LEU A 301 -5.81 10.86 0.17
C LEU A 301 -5.32 11.53 1.43
N GLN A 302 -5.93 11.12 2.53
CA GLN A 302 -5.46 11.39 3.89
C GLN A 302 -4.30 10.44 4.27
N SER A 303 -4.27 9.22 3.72
CA SER A 303 -3.14 8.30 3.90
C SER A 303 -1.83 8.77 3.27
N SER A 304 -0.71 8.44 3.91
CA SER A 304 0.64 8.75 3.41
C SER A 304 0.98 8.00 2.11
N GLY A 305 1.85 8.59 1.27
CA GLY A 305 2.40 7.95 0.07
C GLY A 305 3.09 6.60 0.34
N ALA A 306 3.51 6.33 1.59
CA ALA A 306 4.09 5.05 1.98
C ALA A 306 3.08 3.88 1.91
N LEU A 307 1.79 4.12 2.17
CA LEU A 307 0.75 3.10 2.01
C LEU A 307 0.60 2.72 0.53
N LEU A 308 0.63 3.72 -0.35
CA LEU A 308 0.61 3.48 -1.79
C LEU A 308 1.82 2.65 -2.24
N ASP A 309 3.02 2.99 -1.77
CA ASP A 309 4.24 2.24 -2.11
C ASP A 309 4.15 0.78 -1.65
N ASP A 310 3.62 0.50 -0.45
CA ASP A 310 3.46 -0.87 0.03
C ASP A 310 2.42 -1.66 -0.78
N ILE A 311 1.27 -1.05 -1.10
CA ILE A 311 0.23 -1.68 -1.96
C ILE A 311 0.80 -1.94 -3.36
N TYR A 312 1.52 -0.98 -3.93
CA TYR A 312 2.13 -1.13 -5.25
C TYR A 312 3.20 -2.22 -5.29
N ASN A 313 4.09 -2.27 -4.29
CA ASN A 313 5.10 -3.31 -4.20
C ASN A 313 4.48 -4.70 -4.00
N TYR A 314 3.39 -4.79 -3.24
CA TYR A 314 2.64 -6.02 -3.11
C TYR A 314 2.03 -6.46 -4.45
N PHE A 315 1.40 -5.54 -5.19
CA PHE A 315 0.90 -5.81 -6.54
C PHE A 315 1.97 -6.34 -7.50
N LYS A 316 3.19 -5.77 -7.44
CA LYS A 316 4.35 -6.23 -8.23
C LYS A 316 5.02 -7.48 -7.69
N SER A 317 4.52 -8.06 -6.59
CA SER A 317 5.13 -9.19 -5.90
C SER A 317 6.59 -8.94 -5.46
N SER A 318 6.97 -7.68 -5.28
CA SER A 318 8.32 -7.29 -4.82
C SER A 318 8.44 -7.27 -3.30
N LYS A 319 7.32 -7.09 -2.59
CA LYS A 319 7.26 -7.09 -1.12
C LYS A 319 5.99 -7.80 -0.65
N MET A 320 6.10 -8.63 0.38
CA MET A 320 4.92 -9.22 1.02
C MET A 320 4.19 -8.18 1.87
N LEU A 321 2.85 -8.21 1.81
CA LEU A 321 2.00 -7.43 2.69
C LEU A 321 1.69 -8.24 3.96
N SER A 322 1.55 -7.57 5.09
CA SER A 322 1.20 -8.18 6.37
C SER A 322 0.14 -7.38 7.10
N GLU A 323 -0.63 -8.03 7.98
CA GLU A 323 -1.60 -7.35 8.85
C GLU A 323 -0.95 -6.24 9.68
N GLU A 324 0.26 -6.49 10.22
CA GLU A 324 1.00 -5.50 11.00
C GLU A 324 1.35 -4.25 10.19
N THR A 325 1.71 -4.42 8.91
CA THR A 325 2.03 -3.30 8.02
C THR A 325 0.80 -2.42 7.79
N LEU A 326 -0.35 -3.02 7.48
CA LEU A 326 -1.58 -2.25 7.27
C LEU A 326 -2.12 -1.64 8.57
N GLN A 327 -1.94 -2.31 9.71
CA GLN A 327 -2.30 -1.74 11.02
C GLN A 327 -1.48 -0.47 11.33
N LYS A 328 -0.18 -0.47 11.02
CA LYS A 328 0.68 0.72 11.17
C LYS A 328 0.22 1.87 10.27
N HIS A 329 -0.14 1.58 9.02
CA HIS A 329 -0.67 2.61 8.12
C HIS A 329 -2.04 3.13 8.57
N TYR A 330 -2.90 2.25 9.07
CA TYR A 330 -4.18 2.64 9.64
C TYR A 330 -4.03 3.53 10.88
N GLN A 331 -3.06 3.25 11.75
CA GLN A 331 -2.76 4.10 12.91
C GLN A 331 -2.34 5.51 12.46
N LYS A 332 -1.47 5.61 11.45
CA LYS A 332 -1.09 6.90 10.83
C LYS A 332 -2.27 7.59 10.14
N PHE A 333 -3.16 6.83 9.51
CA PHE A 333 -4.36 7.38 8.88
C PHE A 333 -5.29 8.05 9.91
N LYS A 334 -5.46 7.44 11.08
CA LYS A 334 -6.20 8.06 12.19
C LYS A 334 -5.55 9.37 12.63
N GLU A 335 -4.22 9.38 12.73
CA GLU A 335 -3.44 10.58 13.10
C GLU A 335 -3.51 11.68 12.02
N ALA A 336 -3.58 11.31 10.73
CA ALA A 336 -3.68 12.25 9.62
C ALA A 336 -5.10 12.80 9.36
N GLY A 337 -6.14 12.12 9.87
CA GLY A 337 -7.55 12.54 9.79
C GLY A 337 -8.01 13.41 10.93
N ASP A 338 -7.21 13.48 11.97
CA ASP A 338 -7.45 14.41 13.05
C ASP A 338 -7.22 15.81 12.53
N LYS A 339 -8.32 16.56 12.49
CA LYS A 339 -8.29 18.02 12.43
C LYS A 339 -7.23 18.48 13.44
N ALA A 340 -6.24 19.27 13.00
CA ALA A 340 -5.20 19.74 13.92
C ALA A 340 -5.86 20.34 15.17
N ASN A 341 -5.30 20.04 16.36
CA ASN A 341 -5.96 20.36 17.64
C ASN A 341 -6.44 21.82 17.71
N TYR A 342 -5.71 22.75 17.10
CA TYR A 342 -6.10 24.16 16.93
C TYR A 342 -7.52 24.39 16.37
N TYR A 343 -8.02 23.51 15.52
CA TYR A 343 -9.34 23.66 14.94
C TYR A 343 -10.40 22.75 15.57
N LYS A 344 -10.07 21.86 16.52
CA LYS A 344 -11.05 21.01 17.21
C LYS A 344 -11.96 21.85 18.12
N THR A 345 -13.18 21.36 18.37
CA THR A 345 -14.11 21.90 19.37
C THR A 345 -13.70 21.49 20.79
N ASP A 346 -14.26 22.14 21.81
CA ASP A 346 -13.97 21.84 23.22
C ASP A 346 -14.20 20.36 23.56
N GLU A 347 -15.32 19.78 23.10
CA GLU A 347 -15.67 18.36 23.30
C GLU A 347 -14.65 17.40 22.64
N GLU A 348 -14.14 17.77 21.46
CA GLU A 348 -13.13 17.00 20.75
C GLU A 348 -11.75 17.08 21.43
N ILE A 349 -11.36 18.26 21.93
CA ILE A 349 -10.12 18.40 22.73
C ILE A 349 -10.26 17.67 24.06
N GLU A 350 -11.44 17.70 24.68
CA GLU A 350 -11.70 17.01 25.93
C GLU A 350 -11.57 15.49 25.80
N THR A 351 -11.98 14.94 24.65
CA THR A 351 -11.75 13.54 24.31
C THR A 351 -10.27 13.26 24.02
N TYR A 352 -9.59 14.15 23.28
CA TYR A 352 -8.17 14.02 22.95
C TYR A 352 -7.30 13.95 24.22
N ILE A 353 -7.49 14.87 25.17
CA ILE A 353 -6.67 14.91 26.38
C ILE A 353 -6.83 13.64 27.22
N GLN A 354 -7.97 12.94 27.21
CA GLN A 354 -8.14 11.68 27.98
C GLN A 354 -7.14 10.58 27.59
N SER A 355 -6.54 10.66 26.40
CA SER A 355 -5.54 9.70 25.92
C SER A 355 -4.09 10.02 26.33
N TRP A 356 -3.86 11.13 27.05
CA TRP A 356 -2.52 11.64 27.38
C TRP A 356 -1.64 10.56 28.03
N LYS A 357 -2.18 9.79 28.98
CA LYS A 357 -1.42 8.80 29.75
C LYS A 357 -0.90 7.64 28.89
N ALA A 358 -1.73 7.16 27.96
CA ALA A 358 -1.34 6.12 27.02
C ALA A 358 -0.26 6.64 26.06
N LYS A 359 -0.42 7.87 25.56
CA LYS A 359 0.53 8.48 24.62
C LYS A 359 1.88 8.80 25.25
N LEU A 360 1.91 9.33 26.48
CA LEU A 360 3.17 9.53 27.20
C LEU A 360 3.86 8.20 27.52
N HIS A 361 3.10 7.12 27.79
CA HIS A 361 3.67 5.79 28.04
C HIS A 361 4.34 5.17 26.80
N GLU A 362 3.87 5.49 25.59
CA GLU A 362 4.43 5.02 24.32
C GLU A 362 5.75 5.71 23.95
N ALA A 363 6.11 6.82 24.61
CA ALA A 363 7.30 7.59 24.30
C ALA A 363 8.58 6.75 24.46
N SER A 364 9.44 6.79 23.44
CA SER A 364 10.64 5.94 23.36
C SER A 364 11.86 6.53 24.07
N ASN A 365 11.87 7.85 24.32
CA ASN A 365 12.98 8.60 24.91
C ASN A 365 12.48 9.91 25.55
N SER A 366 13.36 10.55 26.32
CA SER A 366 13.06 11.78 27.07
C SER A 366 12.66 12.97 26.19
N VAL A 367 13.14 13.05 24.94
CA VAL A 367 12.80 14.13 24.00
C VAL A 367 11.36 13.98 23.51
N GLU A 368 10.98 12.80 23.03
CA GLU A 368 9.64 12.49 22.56
C GLU A 368 8.61 12.66 23.69
N LEU A 369 8.93 12.15 24.89
CA LEU A 369 8.11 12.32 26.08
C LEU A 369 7.84 13.80 26.37
N THR A 370 8.87 14.64 26.31
CA THR A 370 8.78 16.07 26.64
C THR A 370 7.96 16.85 25.61
N GLN A 371 8.08 16.50 24.32
CA GLN A 371 7.26 17.11 23.28
C GLN A 371 5.79 16.78 23.46
N LEU A 372 5.47 15.50 23.72
CA LEU A 372 4.10 15.06 23.97
C LEU A 372 3.52 15.71 25.23
N ALA A 373 4.26 15.70 26.34
CA ALA A 373 3.83 16.35 27.57
C ALA A 373 3.57 17.85 27.38
N GLY A 374 4.42 18.55 26.62
CA GLY A 374 4.24 19.95 26.24
C GLY A 374 2.96 20.20 25.43
N GLU A 375 2.66 19.32 24.47
CA GLU A 375 1.43 19.42 23.68
C GLU A 375 0.19 19.22 24.55
N TYR A 376 0.16 18.18 25.39
CA TYR A 376 -0.99 17.91 26.25
C TYR A 376 -1.19 19.01 27.29
N ASP A 377 -0.14 19.42 28.00
CA ASP A 377 -0.17 20.52 28.97
C ASP A 377 -0.76 21.81 28.38
N TYR A 378 -0.39 22.15 27.13
CA TYR A 378 -0.98 23.28 26.41
C TYR A 378 -2.51 23.15 26.27
N TRP A 379 -3.02 21.98 25.89
CA TRP A 379 -4.46 21.77 25.71
C TRP A 379 -5.22 21.67 27.04
N PHE A 380 -4.61 21.17 28.10
CA PHE A 380 -5.16 21.26 29.45
C PHE A 380 -5.33 22.72 29.88
N GLN A 381 -4.34 23.59 29.61
CA GLN A 381 -4.43 25.02 29.90
C GLN A 381 -5.52 25.71 29.09
N VAL A 382 -5.64 25.40 27.80
CA VAL A 382 -6.70 25.96 26.93
C VAL A 382 -8.10 25.59 27.43
N LEU A 383 -8.29 24.36 27.91
CA LEU A 383 -9.57 23.91 28.50
C LEU A 383 -9.77 24.34 29.97
N GLU A 384 -8.83 25.09 30.56
CA GLU A 384 -8.83 25.48 31.97
C GLU A 384 -9.00 24.28 32.92
N LYS A 385 -8.35 23.16 32.60
CA LYS A 385 -8.39 21.92 33.37
C LYS A 385 -7.16 21.69 34.22
N ASP A 386 -7.36 20.95 35.30
CA ASP A 386 -6.29 20.47 36.16
C ASP A 386 -5.42 19.43 35.43
N ASP A 387 -4.12 19.68 35.40
CA ASP A 387 -3.09 18.87 34.74
C ASP A 387 -2.11 18.25 35.75
N ASP A 388 -2.38 18.32 37.05
CA ASP A 388 -1.47 17.85 38.11
C ASP A 388 -1.07 16.37 37.93
N GLU A 389 -2.02 15.49 37.57
CA GLU A 389 -1.71 14.07 37.30
C GLU A 389 -0.75 13.88 36.10
N LEU A 390 -0.92 14.70 35.05
CA LEU A 390 -0.04 14.67 33.88
C LEU A 390 1.38 15.09 34.26
N ILE A 391 1.48 16.13 35.08
CA ILE A 391 2.76 16.69 35.55
C ILE A 391 3.49 15.71 36.46
N GLU A 392 2.81 15.10 37.41
CA GLU A 392 3.40 14.07 38.29
C GLU A 392 3.87 12.86 37.48
N TYR A 393 3.03 12.37 36.55
CA TYR A 393 3.40 11.24 35.70
C TYR A 393 4.60 11.57 34.79
N TYR A 394 4.59 12.73 34.14
CA TYR A 394 5.69 13.18 33.30
C TYR A 394 7.00 13.26 34.09
N ARG A 395 6.97 13.84 35.29
CA ARG A 395 8.14 13.96 36.18
C ARG A 395 8.75 12.60 36.52
N ASP A 396 7.91 11.64 36.90
CA ASP A 396 8.36 10.29 37.28
C ASP A 396 8.93 9.52 36.09
N VAL A 397 8.27 9.57 34.93
CA VAL A 397 8.74 8.86 33.73
C VAL A 397 10.01 9.50 33.19
N LEU A 398 10.09 10.83 33.15
CA LEU A 398 11.27 11.56 32.67
C LEU A 398 12.51 11.23 33.50
N LYS A 399 12.37 11.20 34.83
CA LYS A 399 13.47 10.82 35.73
C LYS A 399 14.00 9.41 35.41
N ASN A 400 13.10 8.45 35.23
CA ASN A 400 13.46 7.08 34.89
C ASN A 400 14.14 7.00 33.51
N MET A 401 13.64 7.74 32.52
CA MET A 401 14.23 7.78 31.17
C MET A 401 15.66 8.32 31.20
N PHE A 402 15.93 9.43 31.90
CA PHE A 402 17.29 9.94 32.03
C PHE A 402 18.25 8.93 32.67
N LEU A 403 17.80 8.22 33.73
CA LEU A 403 18.61 7.19 34.38
C LEU A 403 18.90 5.99 33.47
N CYS A 404 17.93 5.61 32.62
CA CYS A 404 18.09 4.55 31.62
C CYS A 404 19.01 4.96 30.47
N GLU A 405 18.80 6.15 29.91
CA GLU A 405 19.58 6.73 28.81
C GLU A 405 21.05 6.87 29.23
N ASN A 406 21.31 7.31 30.46
CA ASN A 406 22.64 7.40 31.06
C ASN A 406 23.41 6.07 31.07
N ARG A 407 22.73 4.92 31.14
CA ARG A 407 23.37 3.59 31.22
C ARG A 407 23.74 3.00 29.85
N SER A 408 23.30 3.62 28.77
CA SER A 408 23.29 3.00 27.44
C SER A 408 24.35 3.54 26.47
N ASP A 409 24.93 4.72 26.74
CA ASP A 409 25.80 5.41 25.79
C ASP A 409 27.24 5.62 26.32
N LYS A 410 28.24 5.60 25.43
CA LYS A 410 29.68 5.82 25.77
C LYS A 410 30.06 7.30 25.84
N ARG A 411 29.07 8.20 25.83
CA ARG A 411 29.22 9.67 25.81
C ARG A 411 28.77 10.26 27.15
N SER A 412 29.15 11.53 27.40
CA SER A 412 28.83 12.21 28.66
C SER A 412 27.33 12.10 28.94
N PRO A 413 26.93 11.40 30.02
CA PRO A 413 25.58 10.91 30.13
C PRO A 413 24.44 11.94 30.19
N LEU A 414 24.74 13.22 30.44
CA LEU A 414 23.71 14.26 30.61
C LEU A 414 24.05 15.63 30.00
N ASP A 415 25.14 15.76 29.25
CA ASP A 415 25.57 17.06 28.67
C ASP A 415 24.83 17.44 27.37
N TYR A 416 24.07 16.52 26.79
CA TYR A 416 23.28 16.78 25.58
C TYR A 416 21.87 17.32 25.88
N TYR A 417 21.42 17.27 27.13
CA TYR A 417 20.05 17.64 27.49
C TYR A 417 19.94 19.14 27.79
N ASN A 418 19.11 19.83 27.00
CA ASN A 418 18.82 21.25 27.16
C ASN A 418 17.34 21.52 26.90
N SER A 419 16.66 22.09 27.90
CA SER A 419 15.25 22.49 27.82
C SER A 419 14.97 23.51 26.71
N ASN A 420 15.97 24.31 26.34
CA ASN A 420 15.84 25.36 25.31
C ASN A 420 15.59 24.78 23.92
N GLU A 421 15.83 23.48 23.71
CA GLU A 421 15.56 22.80 22.43
C GLU A 421 14.06 22.53 22.23
N PHE A 422 13.24 22.63 23.28
CA PHE A 422 11.79 22.38 23.23
C PHE A 422 10.97 23.65 23.03
N HIS A 423 11.21 24.39 21.94
CA HIS A 423 10.48 25.63 21.63
C HIS A 423 8.95 25.45 21.52
N GLY A 424 8.48 24.23 21.26
CA GLY A 424 7.04 23.90 21.20
C GLY A 424 6.41 23.49 22.53
N ALA A 425 7.19 23.30 23.60
CA ALA A 425 6.66 22.93 24.92
C ALA A 425 6.33 24.19 25.74
N THR A 426 5.34 24.05 26.63
CA THR A 426 4.98 25.13 27.57
C THR A 426 6.13 25.46 28.52
N GLU A 427 6.11 26.67 29.09
CA GLU A 427 7.12 27.07 30.08
C GLU A 427 7.10 26.18 31.32
N LYS A 428 5.91 25.73 31.74
CA LYS A 428 5.74 24.78 32.86
C LYS A 428 6.50 23.48 32.61
N ILE A 429 6.30 22.85 31.45
CA ILE A 429 7.00 21.60 31.09
C ILE A 429 8.51 21.80 30.97
N ARG A 430 8.97 22.90 30.36
CA ARG A 430 10.41 23.20 30.27
C ARG A 430 11.06 23.38 31.64
N ASN A 431 10.39 24.05 32.56
CA ASN A 431 10.88 24.23 33.94
C ASN A 431 10.98 22.88 34.68
N ILE A 432 9.98 22.01 34.53
CA ILE A 432 10.00 20.66 35.11
C ILE A 432 11.16 19.84 34.53
N TYR A 433 11.37 19.91 33.21
CA TYR A 433 12.46 19.22 32.56
C TYR A 433 13.82 19.63 33.14
N GLU A 434 14.09 20.93 33.28
CA GLU A 434 15.31 21.44 33.91
C GLU A 434 15.46 20.99 35.36
N GLU A 435 14.37 21.06 36.13
CA GLU A 435 14.35 20.66 37.53
C GLU A 435 14.69 19.17 37.70
N VAL A 436 14.04 18.31 36.92
CA VAL A 436 14.26 16.85 36.94
C VAL A 436 15.65 16.51 36.44
N LEU A 437 16.12 17.16 35.37
CA LEU A 437 17.48 16.97 34.85
C LEU A 437 18.52 17.32 35.92
N LYS A 438 18.36 18.46 36.59
CA LYS A 438 19.23 18.90 37.68
C LYS A 438 19.23 17.91 38.85
N GLN A 439 18.06 17.46 39.30
CA GLN A 439 17.95 16.47 40.37
C GLN A 439 18.63 15.14 39.97
N THR A 440 18.41 14.70 38.73
CA THR A 440 19.00 13.47 38.20
C THR A 440 20.53 13.57 38.11
N LYS A 441 21.09 14.71 37.67
CA LYS A 441 22.54 14.97 37.68
C LYS A 441 23.13 14.78 39.07
N LYS A 442 22.52 15.40 40.09
CA LYS A 442 22.96 15.27 41.49
C LYS A 442 22.89 13.83 42.00
N GLU A 443 21.81 13.12 41.69
CA GLU A 443 21.62 11.72 42.11
C GLU A 443 22.67 10.79 41.50
N ILE A 444 23.03 11.00 40.22
CA ILE A 444 24.08 10.24 39.55
C ILE A 444 25.45 10.53 40.16
N ILE A 445 25.78 11.80 40.38
CA ILE A 445 27.04 12.20 41.04
C ILE A 445 27.16 11.55 42.42
N ARG A 446 26.11 11.65 43.24
CA ARG A 446 26.06 11.01 44.56
C ARG A 446 26.25 9.50 44.45
N THR A 447 25.55 8.85 43.53
CA THR A 447 25.68 7.40 43.30
C THR A 447 27.10 7.01 42.91
N TYR A 448 27.77 7.80 42.05
CA TYR A 448 29.13 7.52 41.60
C TYR A 448 30.11 7.67 42.77
N ILE A 449 29.98 8.74 43.55
CA ILE A 449 30.84 9.01 44.73
C ILE A 449 30.65 7.93 45.81
N GLU A 450 29.41 7.62 46.19
CA GLU A 450 29.11 6.58 47.19
C GLU A 450 29.67 5.22 46.79
N LYS A 451 29.50 4.83 45.53
CA LYS A 451 29.99 3.54 45.04
C LYS A 451 31.52 3.51 44.94
N LEU A 452 32.16 4.58 44.47
CA LEU A 452 33.63 4.73 44.51
C LEU A 452 34.18 4.70 45.94
N GLY A 453 33.36 5.13 46.90
CA GLY A 453 33.65 5.01 48.32
C GLY A 453 33.74 3.55 48.82
N GLY A 454 33.07 2.62 48.14
CA GLY A 454 32.94 1.22 48.53
C GLY A 454 33.83 0.24 47.78
N SER A 455 33.38 -1.02 47.70
CA SER A 455 34.01 -2.07 46.90
C SER A 455 33.26 -2.20 45.57
N LEU A 456 33.90 -1.76 44.48
CA LEU A 456 33.37 -1.81 43.11
C LEU A 456 34.20 -2.74 42.22
N ASP A 457 33.58 -3.21 41.15
CA ASP A 457 34.31 -3.76 39.99
C ASP A 457 35.23 -2.68 39.38
N GLU A 458 36.43 -3.09 38.95
CA GLU A 458 37.47 -2.14 38.52
C GLU A 458 37.07 -1.36 37.24
N GLU A 459 36.30 -1.96 36.33
CA GLU A 459 35.88 -1.31 35.08
C GLU A 459 34.82 -0.24 35.37
N ILE A 460 33.84 -0.56 36.22
CA ILE A 460 32.80 0.37 36.66
C ILE A 460 33.41 1.53 37.48
N ALA A 461 34.36 1.23 38.37
CA ALA A 461 35.07 2.25 39.14
C ALA A 461 35.86 3.20 38.24
N TYR A 462 36.48 2.69 37.17
CA TYR A 462 37.16 3.53 36.20
C TYR A 462 36.19 4.48 35.50
N GLU A 463 35.07 3.97 34.99
CA GLU A 463 34.05 4.79 34.33
C GLU A 463 33.53 5.91 35.23
N TYR A 464 33.17 5.61 36.48
CA TYR A 464 32.65 6.61 37.42
C TYR A 464 33.70 7.67 37.75
N SER A 465 34.93 7.24 38.03
CA SER A 465 36.02 8.18 38.35
C SER A 465 36.39 9.07 37.15
N TYR A 466 36.31 8.53 35.93
CA TYR A 466 36.56 9.28 34.70
C TYR A 466 35.53 10.38 34.52
N TRP A 467 34.23 10.05 34.59
CA TRP A 467 33.16 11.03 34.40
C TRP A 467 33.14 12.10 35.48
N LEU A 468 33.32 11.74 36.75
CA LEU A 468 33.42 12.74 37.81
C LEU A 468 34.55 13.73 37.52
N LYS A 469 35.75 13.25 37.13
CA LYS A 469 36.89 14.13 36.81
C LYS A 469 36.59 15.03 35.62
N ASP A 470 36.07 14.45 34.54
CA ASP A 470 35.71 15.17 33.32
C ASP A 470 34.70 16.29 33.61
N TRP A 471 33.60 15.96 34.28
CA TRP A 471 32.55 16.90 34.70
C TRP A 471 33.06 18.00 35.61
N TYR A 472 33.98 17.68 36.53
CA TYR A 472 34.59 18.65 37.45
C TYR A 472 35.40 19.73 36.72
N THR A 473 36.05 19.34 35.62
CA THR A 473 36.84 20.24 34.77
C THR A 473 36.05 20.85 33.62
N GLY A 474 34.84 20.36 33.36
CA GLY A 474 34.01 20.74 32.21
C GLY A 474 33.15 21.97 32.46
N THR A 475 32.14 21.87 33.34
CA THR A 475 31.16 22.94 33.57
C THR A 475 31.12 23.39 35.03
N LEU A 476 30.92 24.70 35.25
CA LEU A 476 30.83 25.29 36.59
C LEU A 476 29.64 24.74 37.41
N GLU A 477 28.58 24.31 36.73
CA GLU A 477 27.42 23.70 37.38
C GLU A 477 27.76 22.32 37.94
N MET A 478 28.37 21.45 37.13
CA MET A 478 28.75 20.10 37.56
C MET A 478 29.83 20.13 38.63
N HIS A 479 30.80 21.05 38.51
CA HIS A 479 31.80 21.32 39.54
C HIS A 479 31.15 21.52 40.92
N ARG A 480 30.17 22.44 41.00
CA ARG A 480 29.44 22.71 42.25
C ARG A 480 28.68 21.49 42.79
N TYR A 481 28.06 20.70 41.92
CA TYR A 481 27.33 19.50 42.36
C TYR A 481 28.26 18.43 42.91
N ILE A 482 29.47 18.32 42.36
CA ILE A 482 30.49 17.41 42.88
C ILE A 482 31.00 17.94 44.23
N ASP A 483 31.30 19.23 44.36
CA ASP A 483 31.77 19.82 45.63
C ASP A 483 30.81 19.54 46.79
N GLU A 484 29.49 19.60 46.54
CA GLU A 484 28.46 19.32 47.54
C GLU A 484 28.49 17.86 48.06
N GLU A 485 29.03 16.92 47.29
CA GLU A 485 28.93 15.47 47.54
C GLU A 485 30.32 14.78 47.67
N ILE A 486 31.45 15.47 47.43
CA ILE A 486 32.79 14.86 47.26
C ILE A 486 33.41 14.27 48.54
N ASP A 487 32.93 14.70 49.71
CA ASP A 487 33.53 14.39 51.01
C ASP A 487 33.77 12.89 51.32
N PRO A 488 32.88 11.95 50.94
CA PRO A 488 33.10 10.51 51.13
C PRO A 488 34.34 9.96 50.42
N LEU A 489 34.91 10.68 49.44
CA LEU A 489 36.14 10.26 48.76
C LEU A 489 37.42 10.60 49.55
N TYR A 490 37.38 11.38 50.64
CA TYR A 490 38.55 11.62 51.49
C TYR A 490 38.83 10.46 52.45
N GLN A 491 39.21 9.31 51.88
CA GLN A 491 39.39 8.06 52.62
C GLN A 491 40.49 7.18 52.02
N ARG A 492 40.87 6.12 52.75
CA ARG A 492 41.96 5.21 52.38
C ARG A 492 41.81 4.60 50.97
N ASN A 493 40.60 4.22 50.57
CA ASN A 493 40.35 3.53 49.29
C ASN A 493 40.60 4.41 48.06
N SER A 494 40.62 5.74 48.24
CA SER A 494 40.92 6.71 47.17
C SER A 494 42.40 6.77 46.81
N PHE A 495 43.27 6.15 47.62
CA PHE A 495 44.71 6.12 47.42
C PHE A 495 45.16 4.77 46.84
N PRO A 496 46.29 4.72 46.09
CA PRO A 496 46.78 3.50 45.46
C PRO A 496 47.51 2.55 46.43
N VAL A 497 46.85 2.12 47.51
CA VAL A 497 47.49 1.50 48.69
C VAL A 497 47.37 -0.01 48.80
N ASP A 498 46.37 -0.62 48.15
CA ASP A 498 46.14 -2.07 48.17
C ASP A 498 46.72 -2.77 46.92
N ASN A 499 46.33 -4.04 46.70
CA ASN A 499 46.67 -4.75 45.46
C ASN A 499 46.23 -3.92 44.24
N MET A 500 47.11 -3.84 43.24
CA MET A 500 47.08 -2.77 42.24
C MET A 500 47.11 -3.33 40.82
N SER A 501 46.08 -3.01 40.04
CA SER A 501 46.05 -3.20 38.59
C SER A 501 46.33 -1.87 37.88
N LYS A 502 46.49 -1.92 36.54
CA LYS A 502 46.59 -0.70 35.72
C LYS A 502 45.31 0.14 35.81
N THR A 503 44.14 -0.49 35.81
CA THR A 503 42.83 0.16 35.91
C THR A 503 42.68 0.85 37.26
N LYS A 504 42.98 0.16 38.37
CA LYS A 504 42.90 0.72 39.72
C LYS A 504 43.85 1.91 39.92
N LYS A 505 45.03 1.90 39.29
CA LYS A 505 45.93 3.07 39.28
C LYS A 505 45.25 4.28 38.62
N MET A 506 44.57 4.08 37.48
CA MET A 506 43.86 5.15 36.78
C MET A 506 42.67 5.69 37.59
N VAL A 507 41.93 4.80 38.27
CA VAL A 507 40.85 5.22 39.19
C VAL A 507 41.41 6.13 40.29
N CYS A 508 42.48 5.70 40.96
CA CYS A 508 43.13 6.51 42.00
C CYS A 508 43.64 7.84 41.45
N TYR A 509 44.25 7.85 40.26
CA TYR A 509 44.68 9.09 39.61
C TYR A 509 43.50 10.05 39.39
N ASN A 510 42.38 9.57 38.83
CA ASN A 510 41.21 10.40 38.59
C ASN A 510 40.61 10.96 39.89
N VAL A 511 40.43 10.11 40.91
CA VAL A 511 39.91 10.51 42.23
C VAL A 511 40.86 11.48 42.94
N MET A 512 42.16 11.22 42.94
CA MET A 512 43.13 12.13 43.56
C MET A 512 43.21 13.48 42.82
N THR A 513 43.03 13.49 41.50
CA THR A 513 42.95 14.74 40.72
C THR A 513 41.74 15.56 41.15
N LEU A 514 40.56 14.91 41.24
CA LEU A 514 39.34 15.53 41.76
C LEU A 514 39.54 16.17 43.14
N LEU A 515 40.09 15.41 44.09
CA LEU A 515 40.33 15.88 45.45
C LEU A 515 41.36 17.02 45.51
N TYR A 516 42.36 17.00 44.61
CA TYR A 516 43.38 18.04 44.51
C TYR A 516 42.79 19.36 44.00
N LEU A 517 41.93 19.28 42.97
CA LEU A 517 41.26 20.46 42.40
C LEU A 517 40.21 21.04 43.35
N HIS A 518 39.52 20.20 44.12
CA HIS A 518 38.56 20.64 45.13
C HIS A 518 39.22 21.34 46.32
N ASP A 519 40.14 20.65 47.01
CA ASP A 519 40.86 21.22 48.15
C ASP A 519 42.18 20.48 48.37
N LYS A 520 43.24 21.07 47.81
CA LYS A 520 44.62 20.57 47.94
C LYS A 520 45.06 20.42 49.40
N GLU A 521 44.72 21.35 50.28
CA GLU A 521 45.13 21.26 51.68
C GLU A 521 44.41 20.13 52.41
N LYS A 522 43.11 19.95 52.14
CA LYS A 522 42.32 18.85 52.70
C LYS A 522 42.82 17.50 52.20
N LEU A 523 43.21 17.39 50.93
CA LEU A 523 43.84 16.19 50.38
C LEU A 523 45.18 15.88 51.07
N GLU A 524 46.05 16.88 51.23
CA GLU A 524 47.34 16.70 51.91
C GLU A 524 47.17 16.31 53.39
N LYS A 525 46.22 16.93 54.10
CA LYS A 525 45.86 16.56 55.48
C LYS A 525 45.35 15.12 55.56
N CYS A 526 44.44 14.72 54.65
CA CYS A 526 43.92 13.36 54.56
C CYS A 526 45.05 12.35 54.31
N TYR A 527 45.90 12.60 53.31
CA TYR A 527 47.05 11.73 53.00
C TYR A 527 48.00 11.59 54.19
N ASN A 528 48.39 12.70 54.82
CA ASN A 528 49.31 12.67 55.97
C ASN A 528 48.71 11.92 57.16
N SER A 529 47.40 12.02 57.40
CA SER A 529 46.72 11.29 58.46
C SER A 529 46.68 9.77 58.25
N LEU A 530 46.64 9.33 56.98
CA LEU A 530 46.56 7.91 56.60
C LEU A 530 47.93 7.30 56.25
N LYS A 531 48.97 8.13 56.08
CA LYS A 531 50.30 7.72 55.57
C LYS A 531 50.96 6.62 56.41
N SER A 532 50.72 6.58 57.73
CA SER A 532 51.25 5.55 58.63
C SER A 532 50.73 4.14 58.29
N ASP A 533 49.54 4.07 57.70
CA ASP A 533 48.83 2.81 57.45
C ASP A 533 49.13 2.27 56.04
N PHE A 534 49.98 2.96 55.27
CA PHE A 534 50.31 2.63 53.90
C PHE A 534 51.60 1.82 53.84
N SER A 535 51.66 0.84 52.92
CA SER A 535 52.92 0.17 52.60
C SER A 535 53.91 1.14 51.94
N LYS A 536 55.21 0.85 51.98
CA LYS A 536 56.23 1.65 51.27
C LYS A 536 55.91 1.82 49.77
N MET A 537 55.36 0.79 49.14
CA MET A 537 54.93 0.85 47.75
C MET A 537 53.67 1.70 47.56
N GLY A 538 52.71 1.65 48.50
CA GLY A 538 51.53 2.51 48.49
C GLY A 538 51.91 3.99 48.63
N ILE A 539 52.84 4.31 49.54
CA ILE A 539 53.42 5.65 49.68
C ILE A 539 54.06 6.11 48.37
N LYS A 540 54.96 5.29 47.80
CA LYS A 540 55.66 5.62 46.54
C LYS A 540 54.68 5.89 45.39
N ARG A 541 53.68 5.03 45.19
CA ARG A 541 52.65 5.21 44.16
C ARG A 541 51.81 6.46 44.37
N THR A 542 51.46 6.76 45.62
CA THR A 542 50.68 7.96 45.97
C THR A 542 51.49 9.22 45.67
N GLU A 543 52.76 9.26 46.07
CA GLU A 543 53.66 10.39 45.80
C GLU A 543 53.93 10.56 44.30
N ASP A 544 54.06 9.47 43.55
CA ASP A 544 54.21 9.51 42.08
C ASP A 544 52.96 10.09 41.40
N ILE A 545 51.75 9.66 41.79
CA ILE A 545 50.49 10.20 41.27
C ILE A 545 50.33 11.68 41.65
N LEU A 546 50.61 12.07 42.91
CA LEU A 546 50.54 13.47 43.33
C LEU A 546 51.53 14.35 42.56
N LYS A 547 52.70 13.81 42.21
CA LYS A 547 53.67 14.52 41.39
C LYS A 547 53.13 14.73 39.97
N GLU A 548 52.58 13.68 39.35
CA GLU A 548 51.95 13.73 38.03
C GLU A 548 50.81 14.77 38.01
N ILE A 549 49.91 14.75 39.00
CA ILE A 549 48.81 15.72 39.11
C ILE A 549 49.30 17.18 39.20
N ARG A 550 50.40 17.43 39.93
CA ARG A 550 51.02 18.77 40.04
C ARG A 550 51.73 19.23 38.77
N GLU A 551 52.14 18.29 37.92
CA GLU A 551 52.73 18.60 36.62
C GLU A 551 51.62 18.91 35.60
N ASP A 552 50.45 18.28 35.74
CA ASP A 552 49.29 18.42 34.85
C ASP A 552 48.36 19.62 35.18
N ASN A 553 48.39 20.14 36.42
CA ASN A 553 47.54 21.24 36.91
C ASN A 553 48.35 22.25 37.73
#